data_AF-A0A536J8K7-F1
#
_entry.id   AF-A0A536J8K7-F1
#
_cell.length_a   1.000
_cell.length_b   1.000
_cell.length_c   1.000
_cell.angle_alpha   90.00
_cell.angle_beta   90.00
_cell.angle_gamma   90.00
#
_symmetry.space_group_name_H-M   'P 1'
#
loop_
_entity.id
_entity.type
_entity.pdbx_description
1 polymer ?
#
loop_
_entity_poly.entity_id
_entity_poly.type
_entity_poly.pdbx_seq_one_letter_code
_entity_poly.pdbx_strand_id
1 'polypeptide(L)'
;MPALHGDWALALRFGELWAIPVSGGAAVQVARFNDRLDPTTNYPGPLLPPNELRRQLTPDGRHLVLSVGEDVAGGPRYRLAIVDLERGAVTQVVREDADLIRPAISPDGTKVAYVRRSSTASSDRGSLGERSGLR
;
A
#
# COMPACT_ATOMS: atom_id res chain seq x y z
N MET A 1 8.22 17.29 -13.04
CA MET A 1 9.06 16.08 -13.03
C MET A 1 9.53 15.83 -14.46
N PRO A 2 10.80 15.53 -14.73
CA PRO A 2 11.20 15.08 -16.05
C PRO A 2 10.52 13.74 -16.34
N ALA A 3 9.98 13.58 -17.54
CA ALA A 3 9.40 12.32 -17.96
C ALA A 3 10.48 11.23 -17.94
N LEU A 4 10.18 10.07 -17.36
CA LEU A 4 11.09 8.93 -17.34
C LEU A 4 11.26 8.43 -18.77
N HIS A 5 12.44 8.63 -19.38
CA HIS A 5 12.80 8.13 -20.71
C HIS A 5 13.89 7.06 -20.56
N GLY A 6 13.80 5.95 -21.29
CA GLY A 6 14.74 4.82 -21.17
C GLY A 6 14.35 3.81 -20.09
N ASP A 7 15.30 2.94 -19.72
CA ASP A 7 15.08 1.84 -18.76
C ASP A 7 15.38 2.26 -17.31
N TRP A 8 14.51 1.88 -16.39
CA TRP A 8 14.59 2.25 -14.98
C TRP A 8 14.38 1.04 -14.07
N ALA A 9 15.11 1.02 -12.96
CA ALA A 9 14.74 0.22 -11.78
C ALA A 9 13.89 1.09 -10.84
N LEU A 10 12.85 0.50 -10.25
CA LEU A 10 11.99 1.18 -9.28
C LEU A 10 12.31 0.70 -7.86
N ALA A 11 12.36 1.64 -6.92
CA ALA A 11 12.60 1.37 -5.51
C ALA A 11 11.54 2.03 -4.63
N LEU A 12 11.04 1.28 -3.66
CA LEU A 12 10.18 1.80 -2.58
C LEU A 12 11.04 2.07 -1.34
N ARG A 13 10.86 3.24 -0.75
CA ARG A 13 11.56 3.65 0.47
C ARG A 13 10.63 4.48 1.35
N PHE A 14 10.10 3.89 2.42
CA PHE A 14 9.33 4.60 3.46
C PHE A 14 8.36 5.68 2.94
N GLY A 15 7.39 5.30 2.10
CA GLY A 15 6.44 6.25 1.50
C GLY A 15 6.98 7.02 0.30
N GLU A 16 8.12 6.64 -0.25
CA GLU A 16 8.70 7.24 -1.45
C GLU A 16 8.85 6.20 -2.55
N LEU A 17 8.56 6.62 -3.77
CA LEU A 17 8.87 5.89 -5.00
C LEU A 17 10.00 6.60 -5.73
N TRP A 18 11.04 5.85 -6.03
CA TRP A 18 12.23 6.33 -6.73
C TRP A 18 12.42 5.55 -8.03
N ALA A 19 12.84 6.26 -9.09
CA ALA A 19 13.29 5.68 -10.34
C ALA A 19 14.80 5.86 -10.46
N ILE A 20 15.50 4.76 -10.72
CA ILE A 20 16.96 4.70 -10.84
C ILE A 20 17.28 4.35 -12.30
N PRO A 21 17.99 5.21 -13.05
CA PRO A 21 18.31 4.91 -14.44
C PRO A 21 19.20 3.67 -14.51
N VAL A 22 18.84 2.68 -15.33
CA VAL A 22 19.65 1.45 -15.51
C VAL A 22 20.99 1.76 -16.16
N SER A 23 21.05 2.80 -16.99
CA SER A 23 22.30 3.33 -17.56
C SER A 23 23.27 3.93 -16.53
N GLY A 24 22.84 4.07 -15.28
CA GLY A 24 23.54 4.86 -14.26
C GLY A 24 23.11 6.33 -14.28
N GLY A 25 23.36 7.04 -13.18
CA GLY A 25 22.97 8.43 -12.97
C GLY A 25 22.30 8.66 -11.62
N ALA A 26 21.79 9.88 -11.40
CA ALA A 26 21.07 10.22 -10.18
C ALA A 26 19.67 9.60 -10.17
N ALA A 27 19.29 9.02 -9.02
CA ALA A 27 17.92 8.58 -8.80
C ALA A 27 16.96 9.78 -8.76
N VAL A 28 15.78 9.61 -9.34
CA VAL A 28 14.72 10.63 -9.36
C VAL A 28 13.58 10.18 -8.46
N GLN A 29 13.15 11.06 -7.55
CA GLN A 29 11.93 10.81 -6.78
C GLN A 29 10.74 10.98 -7.71
N VAL A 30 9.98 9.91 -7.90
CA VAL A 30 8.80 9.89 -8.77
C VAL A 30 7.57 10.37 -8.00
N ALA A 31 7.35 9.80 -6.81
CA ALA A 31 6.18 10.09 -6.01
C ALA A 31 6.45 9.92 -4.52
N ARG A 32 5.61 10.57 -3.72
CA ARG A 32 5.48 10.33 -2.27
C ARG A 32 4.06 9.89 -1.97
N PHE A 33 3.93 8.98 -1.02
CA PHE A 33 2.66 8.43 -0.55
C PHE A 33 2.77 8.12 0.95
N ASN A 34 1.63 8.06 1.63
CA ASN A 34 1.61 7.58 3.00
C ASN A 34 1.81 6.05 2.95
N ASP A 35 2.88 5.50 3.54
CA ASP A 35 3.11 4.06 3.58
C ASP A 35 2.48 3.38 4.79
N ARG A 36 1.92 4.14 5.75
CA ARG A 36 1.30 3.68 6.99
C ARG A 36 2.11 2.59 7.70
N LEU A 37 3.42 2.52 7.49
CA LEU A 37 4.31 1.64 8.25
C LEU A 37 4.43 2.24 9.65
N ASP A 38 3.37 2.06 10.41
CA ASP A 38 3.31 2.30 11.83
C ASP A 38 4.14 1.20 12.50
N PRO A 39 5.28 1.55 13.13
CA PRO A 39 6.13 0.60 13.85
C PRO A 39 5.40 -0.09 15.02
N THR A 40 4.21 0.39 15.40
CA THR A 40 3.44 -0.06 16.56
C THR A 40 2.22 -0.92 16.21
N THR A 41 1.87 -1.05 14.92
CA THR A 41 0.79 -1.95 14.53
C THR A 41 1.27 -3.40 14.67
N ASN A 42 0.80 -4.09 15.71
CA ASN A 42 1.06 -5.49 15.97
C ASN A 42 0.60 -6.33 14.75
N TYR A 43 1.53 -6.68 13.84
CA TYR A 43 1.28 -7.58 12.72
C TYR A 43 1.57 -9.02 13.18
N PRO A 44 0.56 -9.84 13.53
CA PRO A 44 0.80 -11.26 13.82
C PRO A 44 0.99 -12.02 12.50
N GLY A 45 2.25 -12.25 12.11
CA GLY A 45 2.60 -13.14 11.00
C GLY A 45 3.89 -12.73 10.26
N PRO A 46 4.47 -13.62 9.44
CA PRO A 46 5.69 -13.32 8.70
C PRO A 46 5.45 -12.09 7.81
N LEU A 47 6.16 -11.00 8.13
CA LEU A 47 5.95 -9.66 7.62
C LEU A 47 6.15 -9.61 6.10
N LEU A 48 5.08 -9.78 5.34
CA LEU A 48 5.10 -9.45 3.91
C LEU A 48 4.73 -7.98 3.76
N PRO A 49 5.56 -7.17 3.09
CA PRO A 49 5.28 -5.75 2.91
C PRO A 49 3.97 -5.56 2.13
N PRO A 50 3.24 -4.46 2.36
CA PRO A 50 1.99 -4.18 1.66
C PRO A 50 2.19 -4.04 0.14
N ASN A 51 3.42 -3.73 -0.30
CA ASN A 51 3.86 -3.64 -1.69
C ASN A 51 5.12 -4.47 -1.92
N GLU A 52 5.18 -5.18 -3.05
CA GLU A 52 6.30 -6.08 -3.43
C GLU A 52 6.84 -5.77 -4.85
N LEU A 53 6.27 -4.78 -5.56
CA LEU A 53 6.59 -4.36 -6.95
C LEU A 53 6.63 -5.44 -8.06
N ARG A 54 6.39 -6.73 -7.76
CA ARG A 54 6.48 -7.83 -8.74
C ARG A 54 5.42 -7.87 -9.84
N ARG A 55 4.21 -7.35 -9.58
CA ARG A 55 3.06 -7.36 -10.50
C ARG A 55 2.22 -6.09 -10.38
N GLN A 56 2.86 -5.00 -9.98
CA GLN A 56 2.18 -3.74 -9.68
C GLN A 56 2.32 -2.72 -10.81
N LEU A 57 3.19 -2.97 -11.78
CA LEU A 57 3.37 -2.14 -12.97
C LEU A 57 2.38 -2.54 -14.06
N THR A 58 1.75 -1.54 -14.65
CA THR A 58 0.89 -1.71 -15.84
C THR A 58 1.73 -2.19 -17.03
N PRO A 59 1.16 -2.98 -17.97
CA PRO A 59 1.91 -3.49 -19.12
C PRO A 59 2.51 -2.40 -20.02
N ASP A 60 1.90 -1.21 -20.06
CA ASP A 60 2.41 -0.05 -20.79
C ASP A 60 3.53 0.70 -20.04
N GLY A 61 3.85 0.28 -18.82
CA GLY A 61 4.89 0.86 -17.99
C GLY A 61 4.56 2.25 -17.42
N ARG A 62 3.32 2.74 -17.53
CA ARG A 62 2.98 4.13 -17.18
C ARG A 62 2.48 4.30 -15.75
N HIS A 63 1.97 3.24 -15.15
CA HIS A 63 1.32 3.30 -13.85
C HIS A 63 1.75 2.17 -12.92
N LEU A 64 1.88 2.48 -11.63
CA LEU A 64 1.92 1.50 -10.54
C LEU A 64 0.60 1.48 -9.79
N VAL A 65 0.16 0.30 -9.35
CA VAL A 65 -0.87 0.18 -8.31
C VAL A 65 -0.21 -0.18 -6.99
N LEU A 66 -0.39 0.66 -5.97
CA LEU A 66 0.19 0.51 -4.64
C LEU A 66 -0.90 0.47 -3.57
N SER A 67 -0.58 -0.21 -2.47
CA SER A 67 -1.27 -0.04 -1.20
C SER A 67 -0.67 1.15 -0.46
N VAL A 68 -1.50 2.15 -0.16
CA VAL A 68 -1.12 3.39 0.53
C VAL A 68 -1.98 3.61 1.76
N GLY A 69 -1.44 4.26 2.77
CA GLY A 69 -2.14 4.69 3.97
C GLY A 69 -3.17 5.78 3.71
N GLU A 70 -4.27 5.70 4.44
CA GLU A 70 -5.25 6.78 4.60
C GLU A 70 -5.66 6.83 6.07
N ASP A 71 -5.62 8.02 6.67
CA ASP A 71 -6.18 8.25 7.98
C ASP A 71 -7.69 8.44 7.85
N VAL A 72 -8.47 7.55 8.45
CA VAL A 72 -9.93 7.63 8.47
C VAL A 72 -10.45 7.56 9.91
N ALA A 73 -11.70 8.02 10.13
CA ALA A 73 -12.28 8.16 11.47
C ALA A 73 -12.30 6.84 12.31
N GLY A 74 -12.20 5.68 11.66
CA GLY A 74 -12.11 4.35 12.31
C GLY A 74 -10.68 3.84 12.57
N GLY A 75 -9.67 4.71 12.45
CA GLY A 75 -8.26 4.36 12.47
C GLY A 75 -7.68 4.23 11.06
N PRO A 76 -6.35 4.29 10.90
CA PRO A 76 -5.73 4.26 9.58
C PRO A 76 -6.12 2.98 8.82
N ARG A 77 -6.16 3.06 7.47
CA ARG A 77 -6.45 1.95 6.54
C ARG A 77 -5.48 1.95 5.37
N TYR A 78 -5.21 0.77 4.80
CA TYR A 78 -4.62 0.67 3.47
C TYR A 78 -5.69 0.81 2.39
N ARG A 79 -5.37 1.63 1.38
CA ARG A 79 -6.15 1.88 0.16
C ARG A 79 -5.36 1.50 -1.05
N LEU A 80 -6.06 1.22 -2.15
CA LEU A 80 -5.41 1.12 -3.45
C LEU A 80 -5.25 2.51 -4.05
N ALA A 81 -4.06 2.80 -4.55
CA ALA A 81 -3.77 3.99 -5.33
C ALA A 81 -3.05 3.65 -6.61
N ILE A 82 -3.33 4.43 -7.65
CA ILE A 82 -2.60 4.46 -8.91
C ILE A 82 -1.57 5.58 -8.83
N VAL A 83 -0.31 5.26 -9.10
CA VAL A 83 0.77 6.22 -9.30
C VAL A 83 1.01 6.38 -10.79
N ASP A 84 0.82 7.58 -11.31
CA ASP A 84 1.26 7.97 -12.66
C ASP A 84 2.78 8.23 -12.62
N LEU A 85 3.55 7.40 -13.31
CA LEU A 85 5.02 7.46 -13.29
C LEU A 85 5.60 8.63 -14.09
N GLU A 86 4.82 9.22 -14.98
CA GLU A 86 5.22 10.38 -15.78
C GLU A 86 4.99 11.68 -15.01
N ARG A 87 3.82 11.79 -14.36
CA ARG A 87 3.40 13.00 -13.63
C ARG A 87 3.79 12.99 -12.16
N GLY A 88 4.08 11.82 -11.59
CA GLY A 88 4.27 11.63 -10.16
C GLY A 88 2.98 11.75 -9.34
N ALA A 89 1.81 11.71 -10.00
CA ALA A 89 0.52 11.86 -9.35
C ALA A 89 0.08 10.56 -8.68
N VAL A 90 -0.40 10.63 -7.44
CA VAL A 90 -0.93 9.48 -6.69
C VAL A 90 -2.43 9.66 -6.49
N THR A 91 -3.22 8.75 -7.04
CA THR A 91 -4.69 8.81 -6.98
C THR A 91 -5.24 7.57 -6.30
N GLN A 92 -5.95 7.73 -5.19
CA GLN A 92 -6.67 6.63 -4.54
C GLN A 92 -7.90 6.23 -5.38
N VAL A 93 -8.10 4.93 -5.59
CA VAL A 93 -9.11 4.44 -6.54
C VAL A 93 -10.19 3.55 -5.92
N VAL A 94 -9.97 3.03 -4.72
CA VAL A 94 -10.95 2.19 -4.01
C VAL A 94 -11.05 2.64 -2.56
N ARG A 95 -12.29 2.88 -2.10
CA ARG A 95 -12.62 3.16 -0.70
C ARG A 95 -13.58 2.10 -0.18
N GLU A 96 -13.11 1.29 0.75
CA GLU A 96 -13.88 0.25 1.43
C GLU A 96 -13.60 0.32 2.94
N ASP A 97 -14.48 -0.17 3.82
CA ASP A 97 -14.10 -0.36 5.24
C ASP A 97 -13.32 -1.66 5.45
N ALA A 98 -12.16 -1.74 4.82
CA ALA A 98 -11.19 -2.83 4.90
C ALA A 98 -9.80 -2.33 4.50
N ASP A 99 -8.75 -3.03 4.94
CA ASP A 99 -7.41 -2.86 4.40
C ASP A 99 -7.32 -3.55 3.04
N LEU A 100 -6.83 -2.82 2.04
CA LEU A 100 -6.61 -3.29 0.67
C LEU A 100 -5.11 -3.38 0.41
N ILE A 101 -4.57 -4.60 0.44
CA ILE A 101 -3.12 -4.84 0.43
C ILE A 101 -2.68 -5.71 -0.76
N ARG A 102 -1.39 -5.62 -1.12
CA ARG A 102 -0.72 -6.49 -2.10
C ARG A 102 -1.42 -6.53 -3.46
N PRO A 103 -1.65 -5.37 -4.10
CA PRO A 103 -2.29 -5.34 -5.41
C PRO A 103 -1.43 -6.04 -6.46
N ALA A 104 -2.10 -6.62 -7.45
CA ALA A 104 -1.51 -7.18 -8.65
C ALA A 104 -2.37 -6.83 -9.86
N ILE A 105 -1.74 -6.37 -10.94
CA ILE A 105 -2.39 -6.04 -12.20
C ILE A 105 -2.46 -7.28 -13.08
N SER A 106 -3.56 -7.44 -13.83
CA SER A 106 -3.70 -8.49 -14.85
C SER A 106 -2.71 -8.28 -16.00
N PRO A 107 -2.30 -9.34 -16.72
CA PRO A 107 -1.38 -9.20 -17.86
C PRO A 107 -1.86 -8.25 -18.97
N ASP A 108 -3.18 -8.08 -19.12
CA ASP A 108 -3.79 -7.16 -20.07
C ASP A 108 -3.99 -5.73 -19.51
N GLY A 109 -3.62 -5.47 -18.25
CA GLY A 109 -3.73 -4.16 -17.61
C GLY A 109 -5.14 -3.76 -17.17
N THR A 110 -6.17 -4.56 -17.45
CA THR A 110 -7.57 -4.14 -17.28
C THR A 110 -8.14 -4.39 -15.88
N LYS A 111 -7.48 -5.20 -15.06
CA LYS A 111 -7.97 -5.60 -13.73
C LYS A 111 -6.87 -5.49 -12.68
N VAL A 112 -7.31 -5.24 -11.45
CA VAL A 112 -6.47 -5.27 -10.25
C VAL A 112 -7.04 -6.30 -9.29
N ALA A 113 -6.24 -7.31 -8.95
CA ALA A 113 -6.49 -8.20 -7.82
C ALA A 113 -5.83 -7.62 -6.56
N TYR A 114 -6.44 -7.85 -5.39
CA TYR A 114 -5.92 -7.39 -4.11
C TYR A 114 -6.38 -8.31 -2.98
N VAL A 115 -5.68 -8.25 -1.85
CA VAL A 115 -6.10 -8.90 -0.62
C VAL A 115 -6.94 -7.92 0.18
N ARG A 116 -8.17 -8.31 0.49
CA ARG A 116 -9.09 -7.56 1.36
C ARG A 116 -9.04 -8.13 2.77
N ARG A 117 -8.75 -7.27 3.76
CA ARG A 117 -8.77 -7.65 5.18
C ARG A 117 -9.69 -6.72 5.96
N SER A 118 -10.83 -7.25 6.39
CA SER A 118 -11.70 -6.55 7.33
C SER A 118 -11.12 -6.65 8.74
N SER A 119 -11.13 -5.55 9.50
CA SER A 119 -10.95 -5.66 10.95
C SER A 119 -12.20 -6.35 11.51
N THR A 120 -12.11 -7.65 11.80
CA THR A 120 -12.99 -8.21 12.82
C THR A 120 -12.60 -7.50 14.10
N ALA A 121 -13.39 -6.52 14.52
CA ALA A 121 -13.34 -6.13 15.92
C ALA A 121 -13.58 -7.43 16.70
N SER A 122 -12.52 -7.98 17.29
CA SER A 122 -12.70 -8.86 18.43
C SER A 122 -13.32 -7.97 19.49
N SER A 123 -14.64 -7.88 19.49
CA SER A 123 -15.41 -7.59 20.70
C SER A 123 -15.20 -8.77 21.64
N ASP A 124 -13.99 -8.87 22.16
CA ASP A 124 -13.71 -9.44 23.44
C ASP A 124 -13.04 -8.31 24.23
N ARG A 125 -13.85 -7.28 24.52
CA ARG A 125 -13.71 -6.65 25.82
C ARG A 125 -13.98 -7.78 26.80
N GLY A 126 -12.91 -8.45 27.23
CA GLY A 126 -12.93 -9.24 28.44
C GLY A 126 -13.39 -8.30 29.54
N SER A 127 -14.70 -8.25 29.75
CA SER A 127 -15.27 -7.82 31.01
C SER A 127 -14.73 -8.80 32.03
N LEU A 128 -13.64 -8.41 32.69
CA LEU A 128 -13.36 -8.87 34.05
C LEU A 128 -14.48 -8.31 34.93
N GLY A 129 -15.66 -8.92 34.80
CA GLY A 129 -16.69 -8.88 35.81
C GLY A 129 -16.30 -9.93 36.83
N GLU A 130 -15.52 -9.55 37.83
CA GLU A 130 -15.56 -10.26 39.11
C GLU A 130 -17.00 -10.20 39.62
N ARG A 131 -17.74 -11.29 39.43
CA ARG A 131 -18.93 -11.59 40.22
C ARG A 131 -18.58 -12.74 41.16
N SER A 132 -17.84 -12.41 42.20
CA SER A 132 -17.70 -13.27 43.38
C SER A 132 -18.77 -12.85 44.38
N GLY A 133 -19.99 -13.35 44.18
CA GLY A 133 -21.00 -13.39 45.23
C GLY A 133 -20.78 -14.63 46.08
N LEU A 134 -20.18 -14.48 47.27
CA LEU A 134 -20.30 -15.48 48.32
C LEU A 134 -21.73 -15.42 48.87
N ARG A 135 -22.43 -16.55 48.82
CA ARG A 135 -23.36 -16.96 49.87
C ARG A 135 -22.64 -17.96 50.75
#